data_AF-A0A3D5R4J9-F1
#
_entry.id   AF-A0A3D5R4J9-F1
#
_cell.length_a   1.000
_cell.length_b   1.000
_cell.length_c   1.000
_cell.angle_alpha   90.00
_cell.angle_beta   90.00
_cell.angle_gamma   90.00
#
_symmetry.space_group_name_H-M   'P 1'
#
loop_
_entity.id
_entity.type
_entity.pdbx_description
1 polymer ?
#
loop_
_entity_poly.entity_id
_entity_poly.type
_entity_poly.pdbx_seq_one_letter_code
_entity_poly.pdbx_strand_id
1 'polypeptide(L)'
;MKKIIKILITLITLITITSGCSDPENDGTVNTEGPPLVILTITQNYGRDIIFKEEVKIKENYTVLDVLNENVDLGTDYGGGFVSSIEGIESTFGGPSGIKEDWFYYINGICADVGAVDYELADGDKIWWDYHKWEGMNSANSSVVGMYPEPFVNGYRNKTKSVNIFYGDENIQEAKNLKDSLMDLGSNEINILEIEKELIKNREAPTILIGQWNEIKKLDYIKDLNENYQKTGTYFFYNNTNLELMNSKYETMKIVEKKYATINSYGEGLGDKTPLWIISGNSTESIKKAVEILIKNHEVLNLSYSAAIIEDKVIKLPIQ
;
A
#
# COMPACT_ATOMS: atom_id res chain seq x y z
N MET A 1 25.78 -20.62 83.12
CA MET A 1 25.90 -22.09 83.00
C MET A 1 25.16 -22.57 81.76
N LYS A 2 25.73 -23.57 81.06
CA LYS A 2 25.44 -24.13 79.72
C LYS A 2 25.94 -23.26 78.55
N LYS A 3 27.16 -23.51 78.01
CA LYS A 3 27.61 -24.59 77.08
C LYS A 3 27.05 -24.36 75.65
N ILE A 4 27.76 -24.36 74.51
CA ILE A 4 29.02 -25.01 74.07
C ILE A 4 29.48 -24.34 72.73
N ILE A 5 30.79 -24.38 72.49
CA ILE A 5 31.55 -24.02 71.27
C ILE A 5 31.41 -25.07 70.15
N LYS A 6 31.32 -24.64 68.87
CA LYS A 6 31.83 -25.28 67.62
C LYS A 6 31.92 -24.16 66.55
N ILE A 7 33.05 -23.59 66.13
CA ILE A 7 34.16 -24.07 65.26
C ILE A 7 33.70 -24.63 63.90
N LEU A 8 34.38 -24.14 62.83
CA LEU A 8 34.55 -24.68 61.46
C LEU A 8 33.42 -24.30 60.46
N ILE A 9 33.63 -23.89 59.20
CA ILE A 9 34.72 -23.94 58.20
C ILE A 9 34.57 -22.70 57.29
N THR A 10 35.65 -21.95 57.04
CA THR A 10 35.72 -20.99 55.93
C THR A 10 35.93 -21.79 54.64
N LEU A 11 34.87 -21.97 53.86
CA LEU A 11 34.94 -22.63 52.55
C LEU A 11 35.24 -21.57 51.48
N ILE A 12 36.48 -21.56 51.01
CA ILE A 12 36.90 -20.90 49.78
C ILE A 12 36.39 -21.77 48.64
N THR A 13 35.29 -21.37 48.02
CA THR A 13 34.83 -21.97 46.76
C THR A 13 35.12 -21.00 45.62
N LEU A 14 36.21 -21.29 44.94
CA LEU A 14 36.60 -20.77 43.64
C LEU A 14 35.53 -21.21 42.62
N ILE A 15 34.66 -20.29 42.20
CA ILE A 15 33.76 -20.52 41.07
C ILE A 15 34.31 -19.76 39.87
N THR A 16 34.78 -20.57 38.93
CA THR A 16 35.26 -20.26 37.61
C THR A 16 34.27 -19.40 36.82
N ILE A 17 34.75 -18.30 36.27
CA ILE A 17 34.05 -17.51 35.24
C ILE A 17 34.02 -18.39 33.99
N THR A 18 32.93 -19.14 33.80
CA THR A 18 32.60 -19.68 32.49
C THR A 18 31.90 -18.57 31.71
N SER A 19 32.61 -18.00 30.76
CA SER A 19 32.07 -17.15 29.71
C SER A 19 31.03 -17.94 28.91
N GLY A 20 29.78 -17.89 29.36
CA GLY A 20 28.62 -18.17 28.52
C GLY A 20 28.28 -16.87 27.80
N CYS A 21 28.68 -16.74 26.54
CA CYS A 21 27.98 -15.86 25.61
C CYS A 21 26.56 -16.41 25.45
N SER A 22 25.62 -15.88 26.21
CA SER A 22 24.22 -15.87 25.80
C SER A 22 24.06 -14.64 24.91
N ASP A 23 23.85 -14.87 23.62
CA ASP A 23 23.40 -13.85 22.68
C ASP A 23 22.15 -13.18 23.26
N PRO A 24 22.10 -11.84 23.39
CA PRO A 24 20.83 -11.19 23.63
C PRO A 24 20.05 -11.27 22.33
N GLU A 25 18.99 -12.09 22.34
CA GLU A 25 17.83 -11.86 21.48
C GLU A 25 17.45 -10.40 21.62
N ASN A 26 17.73 -9.65 20.56
CA ASN A 26 17.33 -8.26 20.39
C ASN A 26 15.81 -8.24 20.17
N ASP A 27 15.06 -8.43 21.25
CA ASP A 27 13.66 -8.04 21.32
C ASP A 27 13.63 -6.52 21.33
N GLY A 28 13.70 -5.94 20.13
CA GLY A 28 13.54 -4.53 19.88
C GLY A 28 12.09 -4.13 20.08
N THR A 29 11.59 -4.21 21.32
CA THR A 29 10.42 -3.45 21.73
C THR A 29 10.85 -1.99 21.83
N VAL A 30 10.74 -1.29 20.71
CA VAL A 30 10.68 0.17 20.71
C VAL A 30 9.46 0.54 21.54
N ASN A 31 9.68 0.98 22.78
CA ASN A 31 8.64 1.60 23.58
C ASN A 31 8.24 2.91 22.89
N THR A 32 7.23 2.86 22.03
CA THR A 32 6.50 4.04 21.60
C THR A 32 5.71 4.53 22.81
N GLU A 33 6.07 5.70 23.35
CA GLU A 33 5.34 6.33 24.46
C GLU A 33 3.95 6.78 23.96
N GLY A 34 2.98 5.86 23.94
CA GLY A 34 1.60 6.12 23.55
C GLY A 34 0.85 4.82 23.23
N PRO A 35 -0.50 4.79 23.31
CA PRO A 35 -1.25 3.67 22.77
C PRO A 35 -1.04 3.59 21.25
N PRO A 36 -1.03 2.39 20.64
CA PRO A 36 -0.91 2.25 19.20
C PRO A 36 -2.06 2.96 18.48
N LEU A 37 -1.75 3.56 17.33
CA LEU A 37 -2.64 4.41 16.54
C LEU A 37 -2.77 3.89 15.12
N VAL A 38 -3.97 4.04 14.55
CA VAL A 38 -4.24 3.82 13.12
C VAL A 38 -4.95 5.02 12.53
N ILE A 39 -4.94 5.15 11.21
CA ILE A 39 -5.74 6.16 10.50
C ILE A 39 -6.88 5.46 9.78
N LEU A 40 -8.13 5.75 10.17
CA LEU A 40 -9.32 5.30 9.46
C LEU A 40 -9.78 6.39 8.50
N THR A 41 -9.87 6.08 7.22
CA THR A 41 -10.48 6.95 6.20
C THR A 41 -11.58 6.20 5.47
N ILE A 42 -12.76 6.82 5.36
CA ILE A 42 -13.93 6.27 4.68
C ILE A 42 -14.37 7.26 3.62
N THR A 43 -14.50 6.78 2.39
CA THR A 43 -14.84 7.60 1.23
C THR A 43 -15.87 6.92 0.34
N GLN A 44 -16.35 7.67 -0.64
CA GLN A 44 -17.06 7.13 -1.77
C GLN A 44 -16.53 7.74 -3.08
N ASN A 45 -16.97 7.15 -4.19
CA ASN A 45 -16.69 7.62 -5.55
C ASN A 45 -15.18 7.62 -5.88
N TYR A 46 -14.47 6.52 -5.59
CA TYR A 46 -13.04 6.36 -5.87
C TYR A 46 -12.19 7.39 -5.12
N GLY A 47 -12.50 7.59 -3.83
CA GLY A 47 -11.78 8.49 -2.92
C GLY A 47 -12.05 9.98 -3.13
N ARG A 48 -13.12 10.36 -3.84
CA ARG A 48 -13.43 11.77 -4.16
C ARG A 48 -14.14 12.48 -3.01
N ASP A 49 -15.07 11.77 -2.36
CA ASP A 49 -15.86 12.33 -1.28
C ASP A 49 -15.47 11.64 0.02
N ILE A 50 -14.96 12.41 0.97
CA ILE A 50 -14.61 11.91 2.30
C ILE A 50 -15.86 11.93 3.16
N ILE A 51 -16.20 10.77 3.72
CA ILE A 51 -17.32 10.58 4.65
C ILE A 51 -16.80 10.69 6.08
N PHE A 52 -15.70 10.00 6.38
CA PHE A 52 -15.07 9.98 7.70
C PHE A 52 -13.55 9.94 7.55
N LYS A 53 -12.84 10.63 8.46
CA LYS A 53 -11.39 10.52 8.57
C LYS A 53 -10.93 10.89 9.97
N GLU A 54 -10.41 9.93 10.72
CA GLU A 54 -9.84 10.17 12.04
C GLU A 54 -8.62 9.28 12.33
N GLU A 55 -7.81 9.74 13.27
CA GLU A 55 -6.79 8.94 13.92
C GLU A 55 -7.42 8.23 15.12
N VAL A 56 -7.30 6.90 15.16
CA VAL A 56 -8.00 6.03 16.12
C VAL A 56 -6.97 5.30 16.98
N LYS A 57 -7.18 5.33 18.30
CA LYS A 57 -6.40 4.52 19.24
C LYS A 57 -6.88 3.09 19.20
N ILE A 58 -5.96 2.16 19.02
CA ILE A 58 -6.26 0.73 19.03
C ILE A 58 -5.73 0.07 20.30
N LYS A 59 -6.29 -1.10 20.63
CA LYS A 59 -5.80 -1.97 21.69
C LYS A 59 -5.19 -3.22 21.07
N GLU A 60 -4.57 -4.05 21.89
CA GLU A 60 -4.09 -5.36 21.46
C GLU A 60 -5.24 -6.18 20.84
N ASN A 61 -4.97 -6.83 19.70
CA ASN A 61 -5.91 -7.65 18.93
C ASN A 61 -7.12 -6.89 18.34
N TYR A 62 -7.08 -5.56 18.25
CA TYR A 62 -8.12 -4.82 17.52
C TYR A 62 -8.12 -5.21 16.05
N THR A 63 -9.32 -5.47 15.54
CA THR A 63 -9.55 -5.76 14.13
C THR A 63 -10.01 -4.51 13.38
N VAL A 64 -10.01 -4.56 12.04
CA VAL A 64 -10.62 -3.50 11.23
C VAL A 64 -12.11 -3.32 11.59
N LEU A 65 -12.82 -4.42 11.89
CA LEU A 65 -14.22 -4.36 12.28
C LEU A 65 -14.42 -3.65 13.62
N ASP A 66 -13.56 -3.90 14.62
CA ASP A 66 -13.64 -3.21 15.91
C ASP A 66 -13.47 -1.70 15.75
N VAL A 67 -12.50 -1.29 14.92
CA VAL A 67 -12.26 0.13 14.62
C VAL A 67 -13.46 0.75 13.88
N LEU A 68 -14.08 0.06 12.94
CA LEU A 68 -15.32 0.57 12.32
C LEU A 68 -16.45 0.69 13.34
N ASN A 69 -16.74 -0.37 14.08
CA ASN A 69 -17.88 -0.44 14.99
C ASN A 69 -17.81 0.60 16.13
N GLU A 70 -16.62 1.03 16.53
CA GLU A 70 -16.44 2.05 17.56
C GLU A 70 -16.52 3.50 17.03
N ASN A 71 -16.41 3.73 15.72
CA ASN A 71 -16.22 5.08 15.15
C ASN A 71 -17.33 5.53 14.17
N VAL A 72 -18.09 4.60 13.60
CA VAL A 72 -19.14 4.92 12.61
C VAL A 72 -20.40 4.09 12.82
N ASP A 73 -21.52 4.54 12.26
CA ASP A 73 -22.73 3.72 12.18
C ASP A 73 -22.53 2.57 11.17
N LEU A 74 -22.50 1.34 11.68
CA LEU A 74 -22.07 0.16 10.94
C LEU A 74 -23.21 -0.85 10.82
N GLY A 75 -23.54 -1.24 9.58
CA GLY A 75 -24.37 -2.40 9.27
C GLY A 75 -23.50 -3.62 8.93
N THR A 76 -23.88 -4.77 9.44
CA THR A 76 -23.20 -6.05 9.16
C THR A 76 -24.18 -7.16 8.81
N ASP A 77 -23.79 -8.04 7.89
CA ASP A 77 -24.52 -9.24 7.51
C ASP A 77 -23.75 -10.53 7.86
N TYR A 78 -24.39 -11.69 7.59
CA TYR A 78 -23.80 -13.04 7.72
C TYR A 78 -23.19 -13.34 9.09
N GLY A 79 -23.82 -12.87 10.17
CA GLY A 79 -23.34 -13.11 11.54
C GLY A 79 -22.29 -12.11 12.02
N GLY A 80 -22.15 -10.96 11.35
CA GLY A 80 -21.33 -9.83 11.81
C GLY A 80 -20.00 -9.66 11.08
N GLY A 81 -19.58 -10.65 10.29
CA GLY A 81 -18.27 -10.64 9.62
C GLY A 81 -18.23 -9.88 8.28
N PHE A 82 -19.38 -9.57 7.69
CA PHE A 82 -19.48 -8.85 6.42
C PHE A 82 -20.03 -7.46 6.65
N VAL A 83 -19.29 -6.43 6.26
CA VAL A 83 -19.75 -5.03 6.33
C VAL A 83 -20.74 -4.79 5.20
N SER A 84 -22.00 -4.50 5.54
CA SER A 84 -23.08 -4.27 4.57
C SER A 84 -23.48 -2.80 4.45
N SER A 85 -23.15 -1.97 5.44
CA SER A 85 -23.32 -0.51 5.34
C SER A 85 -22.38 0.24 6.27
N ILE A 86 -22.03 1.47 5.87
CA ILE A 86 -21.31 2.43 6.71
C ILE A 86 -21.99 3.79 6.57
N GLU A 87 -22.30 4.46 7.68
CA GLU A 87 -22.95 5.78 7.71
C GLU A 87 -24.23 5.82 6.85
N GLY A 88 -25.01 4.73 6.90
CA GLY A 88 -26.27 4.58 6.16
C GLY A 88 -26.13 4.32 4.65
N ILE A 89 -24.92 4.16 4.11
CA ILE A 89 -24.70 3.80 2.70
C ILE A 89 -24.55 2.28 2.60
N GLU A 90 -25.55 1.65 2.00
CA GLU A 90 -25.66 0.19 1.88
C GLU A 90 -25.02 -0.35 0.58
N SER A 91 -24.44 -1.54 0.66
CA SER A 91 -24.02 -2.30 -0.51
C SER A 91 -25.21 -2.63 -1.41
N THR A 92 -25.05 -2.43 -2.71
CA THR A 92 -26.06 -2.75 -3.73
C THR A 92 -25.54 -3.81 -4.69
N PHE A 93 -26.30 -4.89 -4.88
CA PHE A 93 -25.89 -6.05 -5.69
C PHE A 93 -26.57 -6.11 -7.06
N GLY A 94 -26.93 -4.95 -7.63
CA GLY A 94 -27.47 -4.90 -8.99
C GLY A 94 -28.93 -5.34 -9.09
N GLY A 95 -29.76 -4.95 -8.12
CA GLY A 95 -31.22 -5.19 -8.12
C GLY A 95 -31.95 -4.58 -9.33
N PRO A 96 -33.18 -4.04 -9.20
CA PRO A 96 -33.91 -3.50 -10.35
C PRO A 96 -33.16 -2.40 -11.13
N SER A 97 -32.24 -1.68 -10.49
CA SER A 97 -31.39 -0.65 -11.11
C SER A 97 -30.25 -1.23 -11.96
N GLY A 98 -29.87 -2.49 -11.76
CA GLY A 98 -28.71 -3.14 -12.39
C GLY A 98 -27.33 -2.60 -11.94
N ILE A 99 -27.30 -1.55 -11.11
CA ILE A 99 -26.06 -0.95 -10.60
C ILE A 99 -25.59 -1.74 -9.37
N LYS A 100 -24.32 -2.14 -9.40
CA LYS A 100 -23.67 -2.80 -8.26
C LYS A 100 -22.64 -1.85 -7.66
N GLU A 101 -22.76 -1.58 -6.37
CA GLU A 101 -21.86 -0.73 -5.60
C GLU A 101 -21.59 -1.43 -4.27
N ASP A 102 -20.34 -1.43 -3.83
CA ASP A 102 -19.95 -2.13 -2.61
C ASP A 102 -18.80 -1.41 -1.94
N TRP A 103 -18.52 -1.81 -0.72
CA TRP A 103 -17.43 -1.32 0.12
C TRP A 103 -16.17 -2.15 -0.11
N PHE A 104 -15.10 -1.48 -0.54
CA PHE A 104 -13.77 -2.09 -0.68
C PHE A 104 -12.86 -1.46 0.36
N TYR A 105 -11.99 -2.26 0.98
CA TYR A 105 -11.07 -1.75 1.98
C TYR A 105 -9.63 -2.15 1.74
N TYR A 106 -8.75 -1.20 2.03
CA TYR A 106 -7.33 -1.24 1.79
C TYR A 106 -6.60 -1.03 3.11
N ILE A 107 -5.57 -1.84 3.33
CA ILE A 107 -4.60 -1.61 4.40
C ILE A 107 -3.27 -1.27 3.74
N ASN A 108 -2.73 -0.10 4.08
CA ASN A 108 -1.42 0.34 3.58
C ASN A 108 -1.30 0.24 2.05
N GLY A 109 -2.37 0.55 1.32
CA GLY A 109 -2.44 0.56 -0.15
C GLY A 109 -2.74 -0.78 -0.82
N ILE A 110 -3.04 -1.84 -0.05
CA ILE A 110 -3.36 -3.18 -0.54
C ILE A 110 -4.80 -3.54 -0.17
N CYS A 111 -5.60 -3.97 -1.16
CA CYS A 111 -6.96 -4.43 -0.90
C CYS A 111 -6.92 -5.73 -0.12
N ALA A 112 -7.68 -5.83 0.97
CA ALA A 112 -7.56 -6.95 1.87
C ALA A 112 -8.06 -8.28 1.29
N ASP A 113 -7.41 -9.37 1.69
CA ASP A 113 -7.71 -10.77 1.32
C ASP A 113 -8.64 -11.49 2.30
N VAL A 114 -9.03 -10.82 3.38
CA VAL A 114 -9.85 -11.36 4.47
C VAL A 114 -11.00 -10.39 4.76
N GLY A 115 -11.95 -10.79 5.61
CA GLY A 115 -12.98 -9.87 6.09
C GLY A 115 -12.45 -8.92 7.16
N ALA A 116 -13.17 -7.84 7.45
CA ALA A 116 -12.78 -6.83 8.43
C ALA A 116 -12.58 -7.41 9.85
N VAL A 117 -13.28 -8.51 10.17
CA VAL A 117 -13.17 -9.24 11.45
C VAL A 117 -11.87 -10.04 11.58
N ASP A 118 -11.22 -10.39 10.47
CA ASP A 118 -10.07 -11.30 10.45
C ASP A 118 -8.74 -10.55 10.26
N TYR A 119 -8.78 -9.23 10.08
CA TYR A 119 -7.59 -8.40 9.95
C TYR A 119 -7.26 -7.72 11.28
N GLU A 120 -6.30 -8.28 12.01
CA GLU A 120 -5.71 -7.64 13.18
C GLU A 120 -4.81 -6.46 12.77
N LEU A 121 -5.06 -5.31 13.38
CA LEU A 121 -4.36 -4.07 13.12
C LEU A 121 -3.05 -4.01 13.90
N ALA A 122 -2.05 -3.36 13.32
CA ALA A 122 -0.85 -2.94 14.04
C ALA A 122 -0.71 -1.41 14.05
N ASP A 123 0.17 -0.94 14.93
CA ASP A 123 0.49 0.47 15.05
C ASP A 123 0.95 1.06 13.71
N GLY A 124 0.45 2.24 13.37
CA GLY A 124 0.76 2.95 12.13
C GLY A 124 -0.05 2.50 10.90
N ASP A 125 -0.88 1.45 11.00
CA ASP A 125 -1.70 1.03 9.87
C ASP A 125 -2.63 2.16 9.38
N LYS A 126 -2.68 2.34 8.07
CA LYS A 126 -3.68 3.18 7.41
C LYS A 126 -4.75 2.27 6.82
N ILE A 127 -6.00 2.55 7.17
CA ILE A 127 -7.21 1.85 6.73
C ILE A 127 -7.97 2.79 5.81
N TRP A 128 -8.24 2.36 4.59
CA TRP A 128 -9.06 3.11 3.65
C TRP A 128 -10.23 2.26 3.17
N TRP A 129 -11.46 2.67 3.49
CA TRP A 129 -12.70 2.14 2.93
C TRP A 129 -13.18 3.07 1.82
N ASP A 130 -13.54 2.53 0.65
CA ASP A 130 -14.15 3.29 -0.44
C ASP A 130 -15.39 2.57 -0.98
N TYR A 131 -16.50 3.29 -1.04
CA TYR A 131 -17.74 2.84 -1.67
C TYR A 131 -17.76 3.24 -3.15
N HIS A 132 -17.83 2.25 -4.04
CA HIS A 132 -17.87 2.53 -5.47
C HIS A 132 -18.47 1.39 -6.30
N LYS A 133 -18.71 1.70 -7.58
CA LYS A 133 -19.26 0.75 -8.56
C LYS A 133 -18.32 -0.40 -8.85
N TRP A 134 -18.90 -1.57 -9.10
CA TRP A 134 -18.18 -2.76 -9.54
C TRP A 134 -18.99 -3.52 -10.60
N GLU A 135 -18.31 -4.20 -11.52
CA GLU A 135 -18.96 -4.85 -12.68
C GLU A 135 -18.81 -6.39 -12.63
N GLY A 136 -17.87 -6.93 -11.85
CA GLY A 136 -17.70 -8.37 -11.63
C GLY A 136 -16.78 -8.72 -10.45
N MET A 137 -16.65 -10.02 -10.14
CA MET A 137 -15.83 -10.51 -9.01
C MET A 137 -14.34 -10.12 -9.08
N ASN A 138 -13.86 -9.71 -10.26
CA ASN A 138 -12.48 -9.26 -10.48
C ASN A 138 -12.37 -7.73 -10.55
N SER A 139 -13.37 -6.98 -10.09
CA SER A 139 -13.39 -5.51 -10.14
C SER A 139 -12.66 -4.84 -8.99
N ALA A 140 -12.25 -5.58 -7.95
CA ALA A 140 -11.47 -5.03 -6.85
C ALA A 140 -10.05 -4.68 -7.33
N ASN A 141 -9.67 -3.41 -7.18
CA ASN A 141 -8.30 -3.00 -7.36
C ASN A 141 -7.44 -3.63 -6.27
N SER A 142 -6.50 -4.49 -6.63
CA SER A 142 -5.67 -5.17 -5.62
C SER A 142 -4.70 -4.23 -4.89
N SER A 143 -4.32 -3.11 -5.52
CA SER A 143 -3.46 -2.09 -4.92
C SER A 143 -3.79 -0.70 -5.46
N VAL A 144 -3.57 0.32 -4.64
CA VAL A 144 -3.87 1.73 -4.93
C VAL A 144 -2.68 2.64 -4.62
N VAL A 145 -2.55 3.74 -5.37
CA VAL A 145 -1.46 4.71 -5.16
C VAL A 145 -1.75 5.73 -4.06
N GLY A 146 -3.03 5.86 -3.68
CA GLY A 146 -3.52 6.89 -2.76
C GLY A 146 -3.15 6.72 -1.30
N MET A 147 -2.37 5.69 -0.98
CA MET A 147 -1.85 5.41 0.36
C MET A 147 -0.32 5.43 0.37
N TYR A 148 0.33 6.08 -0.60
CA TYR A 148 1.77 6.35 -0.52
C TYR A 148 2.13 7.05 0.81
N PRO A 149 3.24 6.68 1.49
CA PRO A 149 4.24 5.69 1.11
C PRO A 149 4.00 4.29 1.69
N GLU A 150 2.82 4.02 2.27
CA GLU A 150 2.58 2.88 3.15
C GLU A 150 2.93 1.50 2.60
N PRO A 151 2.70 1.16 1.31
CA PRO A 151 3.11 -0.14 0.78
C PRO A 151 4.61 -0.43 0.97
N PHE A 152 5.43 0.63 1.04
CA PHE A 152 6.89 0.58 1.08
C PHE A 152 7.46 0.81 2.47
N VAL A 153 6.64 1.24 3.43
CA VAL A 153 7.05 1.52 4.80
C VAL A 153 6.52 0.41 5.71
N ASN A 154 5.21 0.38 5.93
CA ASN A 154 4.55 -0.60 6.77
C ASN A 154 4.18 -1.86 5.98
N GLY A 155 3.59 -1.68 4.79
CA GLY A 155 3.14 -2.77 3.93
C GLY A 155 1.94 -3.52 4.50
N TYR A 156 1.51 -4.56 3.78
CA TYR A 156 0.37 -5.36 4.20
C TYR A 156 0.75 -6.32 5.33
N ARG A 157 0.12 -6.18 6.50
CA ARG A 157 0.40 -6.91 7.75
C ARG A 157 1.79 -6.63 8.32
N ASN A 158 2.28 -5.38 8.18
CA ASN A 158 3.56 -4.91 8.73
C ASN A 158 4.76 -5.79 8.34
N LYS A 159 4.82 -6.14 7.04
CA LYS A 159 5.77 -7.14 6.50
C LYS A 159 6.73 -6.59 5.46
N THR A 160 6.75 -5.27 5.22
CA THR A 160 7.74 -4.70 4.29
C THR A 160 9.13 -4.66 4.93
N LYS A 161 9.97 -5.62 4.53
CA LYS A 161 11.37 -5.72 5.00
C LYS A 161 12.34 -5.04 4.03
N SER A 162 12.08 -5.14 2.75
CA SER A 162 12.87 -4.53 1.69
C SER A 162 11.97 -4.04 0.56
N VAL A 163 12.48 -3.13 -0.25
CA VAL A 163 11.83 -2.57 -1.44
C VAL A 163 12.83 -2.61 -2.59
N ASN A 164 12.36 -2.98 -3.78
CA ASN A 164 13.17 -2.91 -4.99
C ASN A 164 12.73 -1.71 -5.83
N ILE A 165 13.68 -0.91 -6.30
CA ILE A 165 13.46 0.12 -7.31
C ILE A 165 14.21 -0.28 -8.57
N PHE A 166 13.46 -0.71 -9.58
CA PHE A 166 13.98 -0.94 -10.92
C PHE A 166 13.96 0.36 -11.72
N TYR A 167 15.02 0.60 -12.50
CA TYR A 167 15.12 1.79 -13.34
C TYR A 167 15.58 1.47 -14.76
N GLY A 168 14.97 2.14 -15.73
CA GLY A 168 15.43 2.16 -17.12
C GLY A 168 16.63 3.09 -17.33
N ASP A 169 17.28 2.98 -18.48
CA ASP A 169 18.61 3.54 -18.75
C ASP A 169 18.79 5.02 -18.32
N GLU A 170 17.76 5.85 -18.51
CA GLU A 170 17.81 7.29 -18.25
C GLU A 170 17.25 7.71 -16.88
N ASN A 171 16.88 6.76 -16.01
CA ASN A 171 16.12 7.03 -14.78
C ASN A 171 16.84 6.69 -13.46
N ILE A 172 18.16 6.47 -13.50
CA ILE A 172 18.94 6.14 -12.31
C ILE A 172 18.89 7.22 -11.23
N GLN A 173 18.86 8.50 -11.62
CA GLN A 173 18.86 9.60 -10.65
C GLN A 173 17.51 9.72 -9.96
N GLU A 174 16.43 9.55 -10.70
CA GLU A 174 15.07 9.49 -10.14
C GLU A 174 14.93 8.33 -9.16
N ALA A 175 15.47 7.15 -9.48
CA ALA A 175 15.47 6.00 -8.57
C ALA A 175 16.25 6.27 -7.28
N LYS A 176 17.41 6.92 -7.37
CA LYS A 176 18.22 7.31 -6.19
C LYS A 176 17.49 8.33 -5.32
N ASN A 177 16.92 9.37 -5.93
CA ASN A 177 16.18 10.39 -5.19
C ASN A 177 14.94 9.80 -4.50
N LEU A 178 14.22 8.90 -5.18
CA LEU A 178 13.06 8.22 -4.60
C LEU A 178 13.47 7.28 -3.46
N LYS A 179 14.59 6.56 -3.60
CA LYS A 179 15.16 5.78 -2.50
C LYS A 179 15.42 6.64 -1.28
N ASP A 180 16.15 7.75 -1.43
CA ASP A 180 16.48 8.62 -0.30
C ASP A 180 15.21 9.13 0.39
N SER A 181 14.23 9.59 -0.39
CA SER A 181 12.93 10.02 0.13
C SER A 181 12.16 8.93 0.86
N LEU A 182 12.16 7.69 0.36
CA LEU A 182 11.48 6.57 1.02
C LEU A 182 12.18 6.16 2.32
N MET A 183 13.51 6.17 2.34
CA MET A 183 14.29 5.96 3.57
C MET A 183 13.95 7.02 4.62
N ASP A 184 13.86 8.29 4.23
CA ASP A 184 13.46 9.40 5.12
C ASP A 184 12.02 9.25 5.63
N LEU A 185 11.14 8.59 4.86
CA LEU A 185 9.77 8.28 5.23
C LEU A 185 9.62 7.00 6.08
N GLY A 186 10.73 6.30 6.37
CA GLY A 186 10.74 5.14 7.28
C GLY A 186 10.80 3.77 6.59
N SER A 187 11.04 3.69 5.27
CA SER A 187 11.34 2.42 4.62
C SER A 187 12.64 1.81 5.18
N ASN A 188 12.65 0.48 5.31
CA ASN A 188 13.77 -0.27 5.90
C ASN A 188 14.97 -0.39 4.95
N GLU A 189 14.92 -1.33 4.01
CA GLU A 189 15.98 -1.59 3.04
C GLU A 189 15.48 -1.29 1.63
N ILE A 190 16.26 -0.55 0.83
CA ILE A 190 15.90 -0.24 -0.55
C ILE A 190 17.05 -0.60 -1.50
N ASN A 191 16.75 -1.49 -2.44
CA ASN A 191 17.64 -1.92 -3.50
C ASN A 191 17.36 -1.13 -4.78
N ILE A 192 18.41 -0.68 -5.46
CA ILE A 192 18.30 -0.05 -6.78
C ILE A 192 18.90 -1.01 -7.81
N LEU A 193 18.11 -1.38 -8.80
CA LEU A 193 18.43 -2.42 -9.78
C LEU A 193 18.14 -1.92 -11.19
N GLU A 194 18.99 -2.24 -12.16
CA GLU A 194 18.67 -2.03 -13.57
C GLU A 194 17.51 -2.95 -13.99
N ILE A 195 16.71 -2.56 -14.98
CA ILE A 195 15.58 -3.36 -15.45
C ILE A 195 16.01 -4.79 -15.79
N GLU A 196 15.40 -5.75 -15.10
CA GLU A 196 15.55 -7.17 -15.37
C GLU A 196 14.18 -7.86 -15.40
N LYS A 197 13.84 -8.46 -16.55
CA LYS A 197 12.51 -9.03 -16.83
C LYS A 197 12.06 -10.06 -15.78
N GLU A 198 12.95 -10.99 -15.44
CA GLU A 198 12.61 -12.11 -14.56
C GLU A 198 12.39 -11.68 -13.12
N LEU A 199 13.12 -10.67 -12.65
CA LEU A 199 12.99 -10.16 -11.28
C LEU A 199 11.71 -9.35 -11.07
N ILE A 200 11.24 -8.63 -12.10
CA ILE A 200 10.01 -7.85 -12.01
C ILE A 200 8.78 -8.78 -11.97
N LYS A 201 8.79 -9.87 -12.75
CA LYS A 201 7.68 -10.82 -12.78
C LYS A 201 7.61 -11.69 -11.53
N ASN A 202 8.75 -12.17 -11.04
CA ASN A 202 8.83 -13.07 -9.87
C ASN A 202 9.31 -12.30 -8.63
N ARG A 203 8.69 -11.15 -8.36
CA ARG A 203 9.11 -10.23 -7.30
C ARG A 203 8.80 -10.78 -5.91
N GLU A 204 9.79 -10.73 -5.03
CA GLU A 204 9.69 -11.20 -3.64
C GLU A 204 9.52 -10.05 -2.62
N ALA A 205 9.50 -8.81 -3.09
CA ALA A 205 9.36 -7.60 -2.29
C ALA A 205 8.50 -6.56 -3.03
N PRO A 206 7.85 -5.61 -2.31
CA PRO A 206 7.28 -4.42 -2.93
C PRO A 206 8.27 -3.79 -3.91
N THR A 207 7.80 -3.50 -5.11
CA THR A 207 8.68 -3.13 -6.22
C THR A 207 8.16 -1.88 -6.92
N ILE A 208 9.05 -0.94 -7.21
CA ILE A 208 8.78 0.25 -8.02
C ILE A 208 9.59 0.15 -9.31
N LEU A 209 8.94 0.23 -10.46
CA LEU A 209 9.57 0.30 -11.78
C LEU A 209 9.47 1.73 -12.32
N ILE A 210 10.62 2.35 -12.57
CA ILE A 210 10.73 3.69 -13.17
C ILE A 210 11.32 3.55 -14.57
N GLY A 211 10.59 3.96 -15.61
CA GLY A 211 11.12 3.85 -16.97
C GLY A 211 10.21 4.43 -18.04
N GLN A 212 10.78 4.76 -19.19
CA GLN A 212 9.97 5.25 -20.31
C GLN A 212 9.07 4.14 -20.85
N TRP A 213 7.84 4.50 -21.24
CA TRP A 213 6.87 3.51 -21.73
C TRP A 213 7.40 2.71 -22.92
N ASN A 214 8.10 3.37 -23.85
CA ASN A 214 8.68 2.72 -25.03
C ASN A 214 9.77 1.68 -24.71
N GLU A 215 10.37 1.77 -23.54
CA GLU A 215 11.35 0.82 -23.02
C GLU A 215 10.65 -0.31 -22.26
N ILE A 216 9.88 0.04 -21.22
CA ILE A 216 9.29 -0.96 -20.31
C ILE A 216 8.21 -1.82 -20.97
N LYS A 217 7.54 -1.32 -22.02
CA LYS A 217 6.55 -2.11 -22.80
C LYS A 217 7.15 -3.30 -23.53
N LYS A 218 8.49 -3.39 -23.64
CA LYS A 218 9.19 -4.56 -24.20
C LYS A 218 9.19 -5.74 -23.24
N LEU A 219 8.88 -5.52 -21.97
CA LEU A 219 8.68 -6.57 -20.98
C LEU A 219 7.25 -7.11 -21.16
N ASP A 220 7.13 -8.37 -21.61
CA ASP A 220 5.82 -9.00 -21.88
C ASP A 220 4.85 -8.84 -20.70
N TYR A 221 5.33 -9.01 -19.47
CA TYR A 221 4.51 -8.84 -18.27
C TYR A 221 3.91 -7.43 -18.15
N ILE A 222 4.70 -6.38 -18.42
CA ILE A 222 4.23 -4.99 -18.36
C ILE A 222 3.27 -4.67 -19.49
N LYS A 223 3.53 -5.23 -20.68
CA LYS A 223 2.64 -5.15 -21.82
C LYS A 223 1.29 -5.81 -21.51
N ASP A 224 1.29 -7.01 -20.93
CA ASP A 224 0.10 -7.75 -20.54
C ASP A 224 -0.73 -6.97 -19.52
N LEU A 225 -0.09 -6.34 -18.53
CA LEU A 225 -0.77 -5.48 -17.54
C LEU A 225 -1.49 -4.31 -18.22
N ASN A 226 -0.84 -3.64 -19.19
CA ASN A 226 -1.46 -2.56 -19.94
C ASN A 226 -2.59 -3.05 -20.85
N GLU A 227 -2.45 -4.20 -21.51
CA GLU A 227 -3.52 -4.79 -22.33
C GLU A 227 -4.74 -5.24 -21.49
N ASN A 228 -4.52 -5.56 -20.21
CA ASN A 228 -5.55 -5.95 -19.26
C ASN A 228 -5.93 -4.81 -18.29
N TYR A 229 -5.80 -3.55 -18.73
CA TYR A 229 -6.04 -2.35 -17.91
C TYR A 229 -7.35 -2.38 -17.10
N GLN A 230 -8.43 -2.94 -17.68
CA GLN A 230 -9.74 -3.08 -17.00
C GLN A 230 -9.72 -4.05 -15.82
N LYS A 231 -8.96 -5.14 -15.93
CA LYS A 231 -8.79 -6.11 -14.85
C LYS A 231 -7.86 -5.56 -13.76
N THR A 232 -6.87 -4.78 -14.15
CA THR A 232 -5.91 -4.19 -13.21
C THR A 232 -6.42 -2.92 -12.53
N GLY A 233 -7.48 -2.31 -13.05
CA GLY A 233 -8.09 -1.13 -12.46
C GLY A 233 -7.25 0.15 -12.56
N THR A 234 -6.43 0.29 -13.60
CA THR A 234 -5.55 1.48 -13.75
C THR A 234 -6.28 2.72 -14.28
N TYR A 235 -7.42 2.53 -14.97
CA TYR A 235 -8.23 3.59 -15.58
C TYR A 235 -7.48 4.50 -16.56
N PHE A 236 -6.41 3.97 -17.16
CA PHE A 236 -5.77 4.53 -18.34
C PHE A 236 -5.27 3.38 -19.21
N PHE A 237 -4.98 3.70 -20.48
CA PHE A 237 -4.36 2.80 -21.42
C PHE A 237 -3.24 3.51 -22.18
N TYR A 238 -2.04 2.92 -22.18
CA TYR A 238 -1.01 3.35 -23.10
C TYR A 238 -1.26 2.73 -24.47
N ASN A 239 -1.56 3.58 -25.45
CA ASN A 239 -1.59 3.20 -26.86
C ASN A 239 -0.17 3.35 -27.48
N ASN A 240 -0.04 3.08 -28.77
CA ASN A 240 1.22 3.20 -29.51
C ASN A 240 1.76 4.65 -29.56
N THR A 241 0.87 5.65 -29.51
CA THR A 241 1.22 7.06 -29.73
C THR A 241 0.72 8.01 -28.65
N ASN A 242 -0.16 7.56 -27.75
CA ASN A 242 -0.82 8.41 -26.77
C ASN A 242 -1.19 7.65 -25.50
N LEU A 243 -1.60 8.41 -24.49
CA LEU A 243 -2.21 7.94 -23.25
C LEU A 243 -3.70 8.26 -23.28
N GLU A 244 -4.52 7.24 -23.08
CA GLU A 244 -5.97 7.38 -22.95
C GLU A 244 -6.33 7.31 -21.46
N LEU A 245 -7.00 8.35 -20.94
CA LEU A 245 -7.48 8.40 -19.56
C LEU A 245 -8.99 8.15 -19.53
N MET A 246 -9.43 7.35 -18.59
CA MET A 246 -10.78 6.79 -18.59
C MET A 246 -11.55 7.11 -17.31
N ASN A 247 -12.88 7.02 -17.39
CA ASN A 247 -13.75 7.04 -16.23
C ASN A 247 -13.89 5.65 -15.60
N SER A 248 -14.73 5.54 -14.57
CA SER A 248 -14.99 4.28 -13.85
C SER A 248 -15.66 3.19 -14.69
N LYS A 249 -16.24 3.55 -15.84
CA LYS A 249 -16.81 2.62 -16.83
C LYS A 249 -15.82 2.23 -17.93
N TYR A 250 -14.56 2.66 -17.83
CA TYR A 250 -13.53 2.50 -18.86
C TYR A 250 -13.86 3.18 -20.19
N GLU A 251 -14.68 4.23 -20.16
CA GLU A 251 -14.89 5.10 -21.32
C GLU A 251 -13.75 6.12 -21.39
N THR A 252 -13.11 6.26 -22.56
CA THR A 252 -12.03 7.24 -22.76
C THR A 252 -12.58 8.66 -22.65
N MET A 253 -12.13 9.38 -21.63
CA MET A 253 -12.53 10.77 -21.35
C MET A 253 -11.51 11.78 -21.88
N LYS A 254 -10.24 11.38 -21.98
CA LYS A 254 -9.15 12.27 -22.43
C LYS A 254 -8.05 11.49 -23.13
N ILE A 255 -7.51 12.05 -24.21
CA ILE A 255 -6.36 11.52 -24.94
C ILE A 255 -5.21 12.52 -24.83
N VAL A 256 -4.00 12.03 -24.54
CA VAL A 256 -2.81 12.85 -24.29
C VAL A 256 -1.64 12.29 -25.11
N GLU A 257 -1.10 13.09 -26.01
CA GLU A 257 -0.03 12.62 -26.92
C GLU A 257 1.38 12.96 -26.43
N LYS A 258 1.52 14.01 -25.61
CA LYS A 258 2.83 14.55 -25.20
C LYS A 258 2.86 14.95 -23.74
N LYS A 259 4.06 14.99 -23.16
CA LYS A 259 4.36 15.49 -21.81
C LYS A 259 3.46 14.85 -20.74
N TYR A 260 3.40 13.52 -20.76
CA TYR A 260 2.64 12.77 -19.77
C TYR A 260 3.49 11.72 -19.06
N ALA A 261 3.10 11.44 -17.83
CA ALA A 261 3.52 10.28 -17.05
C ALA A 261 2.32 9.72 -16.27
N THR A 262 2.44 8.49 -15.78
CA THR A 262 1.49 7.86 -14.87
C THR A 262 2.22 7.35 -13.63
N ILE A 263 1.49 7.31 -12.52
CA ILE A 263 1.86 6.58 -11.31
C ILE A 263 0.71 5.63 -11.04
N ASN A 264 1.00 4.34 -11.03
CA ASN A 264 -0.01 3.31 -10.86
C ASN A 264 0.56 2.09 -10.16
N SER A 265 -0.34 1.25 -9.65
CA SER A 265 0.00 0.09 -8.83
C SER A 265 -0.74 -1.15 -9.31
N TYR A 266 -0.10 -2.30 -9.18
CA TYR A 266 -0.65 -3.61 -9.48
C TYR A 266 -0.41 -4.53 -8.30
N GLY A 267 -1.41 -5.33 -7.96
CA GLY A 267 -1.26 -6.51 -7.11
C GLY A 267 -1.53 -7.77 -7.92
N GLU A 268 -0.92 -8.89 -7.54
CA GLU A 268 -1.23 -10.22 -8.09
C GLU A 268 -2.60 -10.75 -7.62
N GLY A 269 -3.14 -10.14 -6.55
CA GLY A 269 -4.46 -10.41 -6.01
C GLY A 269 -4.67 -9.65 -4.72
N LEU A 270 -5.77 -9.96 -4.03
CA LEU A 270 -6.04 -9.41 -2.71
C LEU A 270 -4.94 -9.82 -1.72
N GLY A 271 -4.59 -8.91 -0.82
CA GLY A 271 -3.57 -9.13 0.21
C GLY A 271 -2.16 -9.31 -0.32
N ASP A 272 -1.88 -8.87 -1.56
CA ASP A 272 -0.55 -8.93 -2.15
C ASP A 272 0.46 -8.13 -1.32
N LYS A 273 1.48 -8.83 -0.82
CA LYS A 273 2.54 -8.25 0.01
C LYS A 273 3.67 -7.65 -0.83
N THR A 274 3.66 -7.90 -2.14
CA THR A 274 4.71 -7.47 -3.06
C THR A 274 4.09 -6.69 -4.21
N PRO A 275 3.38 -5.57 -3.97
CA PRO A 275 2.78 -4.80 -5.06
C PRO A 275 3.85 -4.29 -6.04
N LEU A 276 3.49 -4.19 -7.32
CA LEU A 276 4.29 -3.54 -8.35
C LEU A 276 3.74 -2.15 -8.62
N TRP A 277 4.52 -1.11 -8.32
CA TRP A 277 4.25 0.24 -8.78
C TRP A 277 5.01 0.52 -10.07
N ILE A 278 4.36 1.20 -11.00
CA ILE A 278 4.98 1.66 -12.24
C ILE A 278 4.88 3.18 -12.30
N ILE A 279 6.03 3.81 -12.49
CA ILE A 279 6.18 5.23 -12.80
C ILE A 279 6.72 5.32 -14.21
N SER A 280 5.85 5.64 -15.16
CA SER A 280 6.16 5.59 -16.58
C SER A 280 5.66 6.83 -17.30
N GLY A 281 6.23 7.12 -18.46
CA GLY A 281 5.83 8.26 -19.26
C GLY A 281 6.45 8.24 -20.64
N ASN A 282 6.15 9.27 -21.41
CA ASN A 282 6.62 9.38 -22.79
C ASN A 282 7.92 10.19 -22.94
N SER A 283 8.48 10.68 -21.84
CA SER A 283 9.78 11.34 -21.80
C SER A 283 10.36 11.30 -20.39
N THR A 284 11.69 11.38 -20.28
CA THR A 284 12.42 11.43 -19.01
C THR A 284 12.01 12.62 -18.14
N GLU A 285 11.74 13.78 -18.75
CA GLU A 285 11.24 14.96 -18.03
C GLU A 285 9.85 14.73 -17.39
N SER A 286 8.93 14.07 -18.11
CA SER A 286 7.62 13.73 -17.55
C SER A 286 7.74 12.78 -16.35
N ILE A 287 8.63 11.79 -16.45
CA ILE A 287 8.87 10.79 -15.39
C ILE A 287 9.49 11.46 -14.17
N LYS A 288 10.49 12.32 -14.39
CA LYS A 288 11.11 13.10 -13.32
C LYS A 288 10.06 13.89 -12.53
N LYS A 289 9.11 14.54 -13.19
CA LYS A 289 8.01 15.24 -12.52
C LYS A 289 7.11 14.32 -11.71
N ALA A 290 6.79 13.13 -12.23
CA ALA A 290 6.03 12.13 -11.49
C ALA A 290 6.76 11.67 -10.22
N VAL A 291 8.07 11.45 -10.30
CA VAL A 291 8.91 11.11 -9.13
C VAL A 291 9.02 12.29 -8.16
N GLU A 292 9.17 13.51 -8.65
CA GLU A 292 9.18 14.71 -7.80
C GLU A 292 7.87 14.92 -7.04
N ILE A 293 6.72 14.53 -7.61
CA ILE A 293 5.43 14.53 -6.90
C ILE A 293 5.49 13.57 -5.71
N LEU A 294 5.99 12.35 -5.87
CA LEU A 294 6.12 11.40 -4.76
C LEU A 294 7.04 11.90 -3.65
N ILE A 295 8.13 12.59 -4.03
CA ILE A 295 9.14 13.07 -3.07
C ILE A 295 8.66 14.32 -2.32
N LYS A 296 7.99 15.26 -3.01
CA LYS A 296 7.77 16.62 -2.48
C LYS A 296 6.32 16.99 -2.22
N ASN A 297 5.38 16.28 -2.84
CA ASN A 297 3.98 16.69 -2.89
C ASN A 297 3.06 15.46 -3.04
N HIS A 298 3.34 14.38 -2.32
CA HIS A 298 2.62 13.11 -2.48
C HIS A 298 1.15 13.19 -2.08
N GLU A 299 0.76 14.20 -1.30
CA GLU A 299 -0.58 14.40 -0.78
C GLU A 299 -1.62 14.63 -1.88
N VAL A 300 -1.18 15.11 -3.06
CA VAL A 300 -2.04 15.24 -4.24
C VAL A 300 -2.50 13.88 -4.78
N LEU A 301 -1.83 12.79 -4.40
CA LEU A 301 -2.20 11.43 -4.76
C LEU A 301 -3.15 10.80 -3.74
N ASN A 302 -3.29 11.36 -2.53
CA ASN A 302 -4.10 10.77 -1.46
C ASN A 302 -5.48 10.33 -1.96
N LEU A 303 -5.88 9.12 -1.60
CA LEU A 303 -7.20 8.55 -1.95
C LEU A 303 -7.43 8.49 -3.47
N SER A 304 -6.40 8.13 -4.24
CA SER A 304 -6.50 7.83 -5.67
C SER A 304 -6.10 6.39 -5.98
N TYR A 305 -6.74 5.83 -7.01
CA TYR A 305 -6.47 4.46 -7.44
C TYR A 305 -5.24 4.41 -8.34
N SER A 306 -5.12 5.41 -9.22
CA SER A 306 -3.96 5.68 -10.07
C SER A 306 -3.93 7.17 -10.37
N ALA A 307 -2.83 7.67 -10.94
CA ALA A 307 -2.72 9.07 -11.33
C ALA A 307 -2.03 9.23 -12.68
N ALA A 308 -2.45 10.24 -13.43
CA ALA A 308 -1.74 10.76 -14.59
C ALA A 308 -1.19 12.15 -14.28
N ILE A 309 0.03 12.42 -14.73
CA ILE A 309 0.69 13.71 -14.65
C ILE A 309 0.71 14.23 -16.08
N ILE A 310 -0.02 15.30 -16.34
CA ILE A 310 -0.04 15.96 -17.65
C ILE A 310 0.54 17.36 -17.47
N GLU A 311 1.67 17.60 -18.12
CA GLU A 311 2.48 18.80 -17.94
C GLU A 311 2.94 18.96 -16.48
N ASP A 312 2.15 19.66 -15.66
CA ASP A 312 2.39 19.92 -14.23
C ASP A 312 1.16 19.62 -13.36
N LYS A 313 0.11 19.02 -13.94
CA LYS A 313 -1.16 18.75 -13.26
C LYS A 313 -1.32 17.26 -13.00
N VAL A 314 -1.64 16.94 -11.75
CA VAL A 314 -2.04 15.59 -11.34
C VAL A 314 -3.53 15.41 -11.60
N ILE A 315 -3.86 14.35 -12.32
CA ILE A 315 -5.22 13.89 -12.57
C ILE A 315 -5.37 12.55 -11.85
N LYS A 316 -6.18 12.53 -10.79
CA LYS A 316 -6.57 11.29 -10.11
C LYS A 316 -7.47 10.48 -11.04
N LEU A 317 -7.23 9.18 -11.09
CA LEU A 317 -7.99 8.24 -11.88
C LEU A 317 -8.81 7.31 -10.96
N PRO A 318 -10.02 6.88 -11.38
CA PRO A 318 -10.70 7.22 -12.63
C PRO A 318 -11.10 8.70 -12.74
N ILE A 319 -11.29 9.19 -13.97
CA ILE A 319 -11.88 10.51 -14.23
C ILE A 319 -13.37 10.47 -13.86
N GLN A 320 -13.85 11.52 -13.20
CA GLN A 320 -15.27 11.72 -12.85
C GLN A 320 -15.96 12.60 -13.89
#